data_AF-W9VBF9-F1
#
_entry.id   AF-W9VBF9-F1
#
_cell.length_a   1.000
_cell.length_b   1.000
_cell.length_c   1.000
_cell.angle_alpha   90.00
_cell.angle_beta   90.00
_cell.angle_gamma   90.00
#
_symmetry.space_group_name_H-M   'P 1'
#
loop_
_entity.id
_entity.type
_entity.pdbx_description
1 polymer ?
#
loop_
_entity_poly.entity_id
_entity_poly.type
_entity_poly.pdbx_seq_one_letter_code
_entity_poly.pdbx_strand_id
1 'polypeptide(L)'
;MTLARYACYVLILASAASTPVAADWSWRLMDGTRLEVDPRTHRAWHLGEAGRRPLWDGAHRLEDGTQVIVRDGMVVPWGGMVDSWSRPESLDARSQPESPDCAHLVERMCGTKGRCEGAESCRLARQIESMANAAETEASASEISGQCREAMANDFFEPCD
;
A
#
# COMPACT_ATOMS: atom_id res chain seq x y z
N MET A 1 34.54 6.56 -63.60
CA MET A 1 33.91 7.43 -62.58
C MET A 1 32.54 6.83 -62.27
N THR A 2 32.16 6.35 -61.09
CA THR A 2 32.80 6.08 -59.80
C THR A 2 31.87 5.09 -59.09
N LEU A 3 32.41 3.99 -58.56
CA LEU A 3 31.70 3.05 -57.69
C LEU A 3 31.43 3.72 -56.32
N ALA A 4 30.19 3.67 -55.81
CA ALA A 4 29.88 3.90 -54.39
C ALA A 4 28.55 3.20 -54.07
N ARG A 5 28.51 1.94 -53.61
CA ARG A 5 28.74 1.51 -52.22
C ARG A 5 28.10 2.44 -51.18
N TYR A 6 26.81 2.27 -50.93
CA TYR A 6 26.16 2.70 -49.68
C TYR A 6 25.27 1.54 -49.22
N ALA A 7 25.82 0.63 -48.41
CA ALA A 7 25.88 0.71 -46.95
C ALA A 7 24.48 0.49 -46.34
N CYS A 8 24.23 -0.78 -46.06
CA CYS A 8 23.10 -1.35 -45.34
C CYS A 8 23.02 -0.70 -43.95
N TYR A 9 22.08 0.22 -43.74
CA TYR A 9 21.74 0.71 -42.39
C TYR A 9 20.54 -0.10 -41.89
N VAL A 10 20.82 -1.27 -41.32
CA VAL A 10 19.85 -1.97 -40.47
C VAL A 10 19.81 -1.19 -39.16
N LEU A 11 18.87 -0.25 -39.05
CA LEU A 11 18.49 0.37 -37.79
C LEU A 11 17.83 -0.72 -36.93
N ILE A 12 18.64 -1.36 -36.08
CA ILE A 12 18.15 -2.20 -34.99
C ILE A 12 17.51 -1.22 -33.99
N LEU A 13 16.20 -1.06 -34.08
CA LEU A 13 15.39 -0.45 -33.03
C LEU A 13 15.50 -1.36 -31.80
N ALA A 14 16.40 -1.00 -30.89
CA ALA A 14 16.45 -1.57 -29.55
C ALA A 14 15.14 -1.18 -28.85
N SER A 15 14.15 -2.05 -28.91
CA SER A 15 12.95 -1.96 -28.09
C SER A 15 13.38 -2.02 -26.63
N ALA A 16 13.36 -0.88 -25.95
CA ALA A 16 13.40 -0.85 -24.50
C ALA A 16 12.12 -1.54 -24.02
N ALA A 17 12.20 -2.86 -23.82
CA ALA A 17 11.18 -3.60 -23.10
C ALA A 17 11.26 -3.12 -21.64
N SER A 18 10.52 -2.05 -21.34
CA SER A 18 10.18 -1.69 -19.96
C SER A 18 9.36 -2.85 -19.43
N THR A 19 9.99 -3.82 -18.77
CA THR A 19 9.27 -4.82 -17.98
C THR A 19 8.52 -4.04 -16.90
N PRO A 20 7.18 -3.98 -16.91
CA PRO A 20 6.48 -3.43 -15.76
C PRO A 20 6.94 -4.24 -14.55
N VAL A 21 7.37 -3.55 -13.50
CA VAL A 21 7.58 -4.15 -12.17
C VAL A 21 6.29 -4.90 -11.86
N ALA A 22 6.39 -6.23 -11.80
CA ALA A 22 5.26 -7.09 -11.58
C ALA A 22 4.61 -6.71 -10.24
N ALA A 23 3.33 -6.37 -10.27
CA ALA A 23 2.49 -6.47 -9.08
C ALA A 23 2.53 -7.94 -8.66
N ASP A 24 3.36 -8.26 -7.66
CA ASP A 24 3.74 -9.65 -7.35
C ASP A 24 2.54 -10.47 -6.81
N TRP A 25 1.39 -9.82 -6.58
CA TRP A 25 0.11 -10.46 -6.33
C TRP A 25 -0.99 -9.87 -7.22
N SER A 26 -1.41 -10.61 -8.24
CA SER A 26 -2.47 -10.21 -9.17
C SER A 26 -3.45 -11.35 -9.46
N TRP A 27 -4.74 -11.04 -9.46
CA TRP A 27 -5.83 -12.01 -9.67
C TRP A 27 -6.89 -11.42 -10.61
N ARG A 28 -7.89 -12.23 -10.98
CA ARG A 28 -9.11 -11.74 -11.61
C ARG A 28 -10.28 -11.81 -10.65
N LEU A 29 -11.05 -10.72 -10.63
CA LEU A 29 -12.38 -10.68 -10.05
C LEU A 29 -13.36 -11.47 -10.94
N MET A 30 -14.51 -11.82 -10.39
CA MET A 30 -15.53 -12.58 -11.13
C MET A 30 -16.07 -11.90 -12.39
N ASP A 31 -15.93 -10.58 -12.48
CA ASP A 31 -16.28 -9.80 -13.68
C ASP A 31 -15.17 -9.78 -14.74
N GLY A 32 -14.06 -10.50 -14.51
CA GLY A 32 -12.90 -10.56 -15.39
C GLY A 32 -11.89 -9.42 -15.20
N THR A 33 -12.20 -8.44 -14.33
CA THR A 33 -11.30 -7.32 -14.04
C THR A 33 -10.06 -7.80 -13.29
N ARG A 34 -8.88 -7.30 -13.65
CA ARG A 34 -7.65 -7.65 -12.94
C ARG A 34 -7.56 -6.86 -11.64
N LEU A 35 -7.39 -7.59 -10.54
CA LEU A 35 -7.01 -7.08 -9.23
C LEU A 35 -5.48 -7.09 -9.14
N GLU A 36 -4.89 -5.96 -8.76
CA GLU A 36 -3.48 -5.84 -8.41
C GLU A 36 -3.36 -5.37 -6.96
N VAL A 37 -2.53 -6.06 -6.18
CA VAL A 37 -2.26 -5.68 -4.80
C VAL A 37 -0.79 -5.32 -4.69
N ASP A 38 -0.54 -4.14 -4.15
CA ASP A 38 0.81 -3.71 -3.82
C ASP A 38 1.28 -4.51 -2.59
N PRO A 39 2.34 -5.32 -2.69
CA PRO A 39 2.77 -6.20 -1.59
C PRO A 39 3.36 -5.43 -0.40
N ARG A 40 3.65 -4.13 -0.54
CA ARG A 40 4.24 -3.30 0.53
C ARG A 40 3.17 -2.53 1.30
N THR A 41 2.16 -2.02 0.59
CA THR A 41 1.10 -1.18 1.17
C THR A 41 -0.24 -1.90 1.30
N HIS A 42 -0.32 -3.12 0.76
CA HIS A 42 -1.55 -3.90 0.58
C HIS A 42 -2.66 -3.17 -0.19
N ARG A 43 -2.38 -2.01 -0.81
CA ARG A 43 -3.39 -1.27 -1.56
C ARG A 43 -3.89 -2.08 -2.74
N ALA A 44 -5.21 -2.18 -2.82
CA ALA A 44 -5.92 -2.93 -3.84
C ALA A 44 -6.35 -2.01 -4.98
N TRP A 45 -6.10 -2.45 -6.21
CA TRP A 45 -6.44 -1.70 -7.40
C TRP A 45 -7.13 -2.61 -8.41
N HIS A 46 -8.13 -2.06 -9.09
CA HIS A 46 -8.63 -2.70 -10.30
C HIS A 46 -7.94 -2.10 -11.52
N LEU A 47 -7.61 -2.96 -12.48
CA LEU A 47 -7.04 -2.60 -13.77
C LEU A 47 -8.08 -2.91 -14.85
N GLY A 48 -8.66 -1.86 -15.42
CA GLY A 48 -9.60 -1.93 -16.54
C GLY A 48 -9.09 -1.17 -17.77
N GLU A 49 -9.89 -1.10 -18.83
CA GLU A 49 -9.53 -0.39 -20.07
C GLU A 49 -9.22 1.10 -19.84
N ALA A 50 -9.88 1.72 -18.86
CA ALA A 50 -9.68 3.11 -18.47
C ALA A 50 -8.48 3.35 -17.53
N GLY A 51 -7.67 2.31 -17.24
CA GLY A 51 -6.51 2.38 -16.37
C GLY A 51 -6.74 1.85 -14.95
N ARG A 52 -5.80 2.18 -14.05
CA ARG A 52 -5.76 1.74 -12.66
C ARG A 52 -6.69 2.61 -11.80
N ARG A 53 -7.64 2.00 -11.10
CA ARG A 53 -8.54 2.69 -10.16
C ARG A 53 -8.54 1.96 -8.80
N PRO A 54 -8.71 2.67 -7.68
CA PRO A 54 -8.74 2.03 -6.36
C PRO A 54 -9.88 1.03 -6.28
N LEU A 55 -9.66 -0.08 -5.57
CA LEU A 55 -10.71 -1.02 -5.24
C LEU A 55 -11.43 -0.55 -3.98
N TRP A 56 -12.76 -0.44 -4.06
CA TRP A 56 -13.59 -0.04 -2.93
C TRP A 56 -13.65 -1.12 -1.85
N ASP A 57 -13.93 -0.69 -0.63
CA ASP A 57 -14.10 -1.59 0.51
C ASP A 57 -15.22 -2.59 0.29
N GLY A 58 -15.03 -3.79 0.85
CA GLY A 58 -15.99 -4.87 0.77
C GLY A 58 -15.38 -6.24 0.53
N ALA A 59 -16.24 -7.23 0.44
CA ALA A 59 -15.88 -8.60 0.08
C ALA A 59 -15.97 -8.76 -1.43
N HIS A 60 -14.84 -9.08 -2.06
CA HIS A 60 -14.70 -9.29 -3.49
C HIS A 60 -14.46 -10.76 -3.77
N ARG A 61 -15.18 -11.31 -4.75
CA ARG A 61 -15.02 -12.71 -5.14
C ARG A 61 -14.06 -12.81 -6.33
N LEU A 62 -13.03 -13.62 -6.18
CA LEU A 62 -12.06 -13.97 -7.22
C LEU A 62 -12.63 -15.04 -8.16
N GLU A 63 -12.04 -15.20 -9.35
CA GLU A 63 -12.44 -16.23 -10.33
C GLU A 63 -12.41 -17.66 -9.76
N ASP A 64 -11.49 -17.96 -8.84
CA ASP A 64 -11.39 -19.27 -8.19
C ASP A 64 -12.42 -19.51 -7.07
N GLY A 65 -13.32 -18.53 -6.84
CA GLY A 65 -14.35 -18.58 -5.81
C GLY A 65 -13.90 -18.05 -4.43
N THR A 66 -12.61 -17.78 -4.25
CA THR A 66 -12.03 -17.18 -3.04
C THR A 66 -12.62 -15.80 -2.77
N GLN A 67 -12.74 -15.45 -1.50
CA GLN A 67 -13.20 -14.13 -1.08
C GLN A 67 -12.03 -13.31 -0.54
N VAL A 68 -11.80 -12.15 -1.13
CA VAL A 68 -10.83 -11.15 -0.68
C VAL A 68 -11.57 -10.02 0.00
N ILE A 69 -11.12 -9.62 1.19
CA ILE A 69 -11.70 -8.51 1.93
C ILE A 69 -10.82 -7.28 1.71
N VAL A 70 -11.42 -6.19 1.25
CA VAL A 70 -10.78 -4.87 1.17
C VAL A 70 -11.33 -4.00 2.29
N ARG A 71 -10.43 -3.40 3.07
CA ARG A 71 -10.75 -2.46 4.16
C ARG A 71 -9.80 -1.27 4.05
N ASP A 72 -10.35 -0.07 4.01
CA ASP A 72 -9.60 1.16 3.83
C ASP A 72 -8.74 1.15 2.54
N GLY A 73 -9.26 0.52 1.48
CA GLY A 73 -8.56 0.32 0.20
C GLY A 73 -7.39 -0.68 0.25
N MET A 74 -7.21 -1.40 1.36
CA MET A 74 -6.17 -2.40 1.56
C MET A 74 -6.74 -3.81 1.63
N VAL A 75 -6.04 -4.79 1.05
CA VAL A 75 -6.41 -6.20 1.21
C VAL A 75 -6.07 -6.68 2.61
N VAL A 76 -7.05 -7.29 3.27
CA VAL A 76 -6.84 -8.01 4.53
C VAL A 76 -6.18 -9.36 4.21
N PRO A 77 -4.96 -9.64 4.72
CA PRO A 77 -4.26 -10.89 4.45
C PRO A 77 -5.02 -12.11 4.98
N TRP A 78 -4.97 -13.21 4.23
CA TRP A 78 -5.47 -14.53 4.63
C TRP A 78 -4.38 -15.60 4.39
N GLY A 79 -4.49 -16.78 4.99
CA GLY A 79 -3.40 -17.78 5.04
C GLY A 79 -2.68 -18.05 3.72
N GLY A 80 -3.39 -18.16 2.59
CA GLY A 80 -2.78 -18.42 1.28
C GLY A 80 -2.03 -17.22 0.67
N MET A 81 -2.27 -16.01 1.16
CA MET A 81 -1.60 -14.76 0.76
C MET A 81 -0.37 -14.48 1.62
N VAL A 82 -0.41 -14.89 2.89
CA VAL A 82 0.72 -14.79 3.83
C VAL A 82 1.92 -15.53 3.27
N ASP A 83 1.76 -16.73 2.72
CA ASP A 83 2.88 -17.50 2.15
C ASP A 83 3.51 -16.81 0.92
N SER A 84 2.69 -16.17 0.07
CA SER A 84 3.17 -15.45 -1.12
C SER A 84 3.87 -14.12 -0.81
N TRP A 85 3.49 -13.47 0.28
CA TRP A 85 4.12 -12.24 0.77
C TRP A 85 5.28 -12.52 1.75
N SER A 86 5.40 -13.75 2.24
CA SER A 86 6.47 -14.19 3.15
C SER A 86 7.81 -14.49 2.46
N ARG A 87 7.94 -14.26 1.14
CA ARG A 87 9.26 -14.27 0.49
C ARG A 87 10.03 -13.03 0.97
N PRO A 88 11.09 -13.17 1.79
CA PRO A 88 11.82 -12.03 2.31
C PRO A 88 12.79 -11.55 1.23
N GLU A 89 12.27 -10.90 0.19
CA GLU A 89 13.11 -10.10 -0.70
C GLU A 89 13.12 -8.65 -0.20
N SER A 90 14.24 -8.33 0.45
CA SER A 90 14.65 -7.07 1.07
C SER A 90 14.13 -6.78 2.48
N LEU A 91 15.04 -7.01 3.45
CA LEU A 91 15.26 -6.16 4.61
C LEU A 91 15.64 -4.74 4.15
N ASP A 92 14.74 -4.06 3.45
CA ASP A 92 14.76 -2.61 3.29
C ASP A 92 13.42 -2.07 3.82
N ALA A 93 13.19 -2.38 5.09
CA ALA A 93 12.55 -1.48 6.03
C ALA A 93 13.40 -0.20 6.19
N ARG A 94 13.58 0.54 5.11
CA ARG A 94 13.99 1.94 5.18
C ARG A 94 12.73 2.76 5.02
N SER A 95 12.15 3.00 6.18
CA SER A 95 11.49 4.25 6.54
C SER A 95 10.59 4.78 5.44
N GLN A 96 9.31 4.37 5.51
CA GLN A 96 8.30 5.43 5.37
C GLN A 96 8.72 6.58 6.30
N PRO A 97 8.38 7.84 6.02
CA PRO A 97 8.45 8.86 7.05
C PRO A 97 7.45 8.46 8.15
N GLU A 98 7.85 7.49 8.95
CA GLU A 98 7.21 7.03 10.16
C GLU A 98 7.23 8.26 11.04
N SER A 99 6.08 8.92 11.12
CA SER A 99 5.94 10.05 12.01
C SER A 99 6.15 9.50 13.42
N PRO A 100 7.28 9.81 14.09
CA PRO A 100 7.60 9.22 15.38
C PRO A 100 6.51 9.58 16.40
N ASP A 101 5.94 10.78 16.26
CA ASP A 101 4.83 11.24 17.09
C ASP A 101 3.58 10.38 16.93
N CYS A 102 3.24 10.00 15.69
CA CYS A 102 2.07 9.15 15.44
C CYS A 102 2.30 7.70 15.86
N ALA A 103 3.52 7.17 15.66
CA ALA A 103 3.88 5.84 16.14
C ALA A 103 3.79 5.75 17.67
N HIS A 104 4.30 6.77 18.38
CA HIS A 104 4.20 6.86 19.84
C HIS A 104 2.75 6.99 20.32
N LEU A 105 1.92 7.78 19.62
CA LEU A 105 0.50 7.87 19.91
C LEU A 105 -0.17 6.49 19.79
N VAL A 106 0.06 5.77 18.68
CA VAL A 106 -0.53 4.44 18.45
C VAL A 106 -0.06 3.43 19.49
N GLU A 107 1.23 3.40 19.82
CA GLU A 107 1.75 2.51 20.87
C GLU A 107 1.06 2.78 22.21
N ARG A 108 0.91 4.06 22.59
CA ARG A 108 0.28 4.45 23.86
C ARG A 108 -1.22 4.13 23.90
N MET A 109 -1.94 4.36 22.80
CA MET A 109 -3.40 4.17 22.76
C MET A 109 -3.83 2.73 22.51
N CYS A 110 -3.05 1.99 21.73
CA CYS A 110 -3.36 0.60 21.38
C CYS A 110 -2.69 -0.43 22.30
N GLY A 111 -1.67 -0.01 23.03
CA GLY A 111 -0.87 -0.87 23.90
C GLY A 111 -0.02 -1.87 23.12
N THR A 112 0.89 -2.54 23.82
CA THR A 112 1.75 -3.55 23.22
C THR A 112 0.92 -4.69 22.63
N LYS A 113 1.21 -5.04 21.36
CA LYS A 113 0.48 -6.06 20.58
C LYS A 113 -1.01 -5.74 20.35
N GLY A 114 -1.43 -4.47 20.42
CA GLY A 114 -2.81 -4.08 20.11
C GLY A 114 -3.82 -4.52 21.18
N ARG A 115 -3.42 -4.59 22.45
CA ARG A 115 -4.28 -4.97 23.57
C ARG A 115 -5.60 -4.18 23.62
N CYS A 116 -5.56 -2.91 23.24
CA CYS A 116 -6.70 -2.01 23.21
C CYS A 116 -7.24 -1.77 21.78
N GLU A 117 -7.08 -2.71 20.85
CA GLU A 117 -7.47 -2.55 19.45
C GLU A 117 -8.95 -2.12 19.25
N GLY A 118 -9.84 -2.55 20.14
CA GLY A 118 -11.26 -2.20 20.12
C GLY A 118 -11.61 -0.84 20.74
N ALA A 119 -10.67 -0.19 21.44
CA ALA A 119 -10.91 1.11 22.06
C ALA A 119 -11.00 2.23 21.01
N GLU A 120 -11.87 3.21 21.27
CA GLU A 120 -12.05 4.36 20.38
C GLU A 120 -10.76 5.18 20.23
N SER A 121 -10.04 5.41 21.33
CA SER A 121 -8.75 6.11 21.33
C SER A 121 -7.71 5.44 20.43
N CYS A 122 -7.59 4.12 20.49
CA CYS A 122 -6.70 3.33 19.63
C CYS A 122 -7.12 3.39 18.15
N ARG A 123 -8.43 3.32 17.88
CA ARG A 123 -8.94 3.35 16.50
C ARG A 123 -8.66 4.70 15.84
N LEU A 124 -8.82 5.79 16.58
CA LEU A 124 -8.56 7.15 16.12
C LEU A 124 -7.06 7.44 16.02
N ALA A 125 -6.23 6.94 16.95
CA ALA A 125 -4.79 7.03 16.85
C ALA A 125 -4.25 6.41 15.54
N ARG A 126 -4.72 5.21 15.19
CA ARG A 126 -4.37 4.56 13.91
C ARG A 126 -4.87 5.31 12.69
N GLN A 127 -6.03 5.97 12.79
CA GLN A 127 -6.56 6.77 11.69
C GLN A 127 -5.63 7.95 11.38
N ILE A 128 -5.20 8.69 12.40
CA ILE A 128 -4.30 9.84 12.22
C ILE A 128 -2.92 9.37 11.72
N GLU A 129 -2.39 8.25 12.24
CA GLU A 129 -1.15 7.64 11.73
C GLU A 129 -1.27 7.24 10.25
N SER A 130 -2.39 6.63 9.85
CA SER A 130 -2.63 6.26 8.45
C SER A 130 -2.63 7.49 7.54
N MET A 131 -3.22 8.61 8.00
CA MET A 131 -3.18 9.88 7.27
C MET A 131 -1.76 10.44 7.16
N ALA A 132 -0.95 10.36 8.22
CA ALA A 132 0.43 10.81 8.22
C ALA A 132 1.28 10.02 7.20
N ASN A 133 1.11 8.70 7.17
CA ASN A 133 1.81 7.81 6.25
C ASN A 133 1.34 7.96 4.79
N ALA A 134 0.09 8.37 4.58
CA ALA A 134 -0.49 8.62 3.26
C ALA A 134 -0.26 10.06 2.77
N ALA A 135 0.37 10.92 3.55
CA ALA A 135 0.59 12.32 3.18
C ALA A 135 1.50 12.43 1.95
N GLU A 136 1.02 13.14 0.93
CA GLU A 136 1.75 13.30 -0.34
C GLU A 136 2.86 14.37 -0.26
N THR A 137 2.77 15.28 0.72
CA THR A 137 3.72 16.38 0.91
C THR A 137 4.28 16.41 2.32
N GLU A 138 5.52 16.89 2.46
CA GLU A 138 6.16 17.09 3.77
C GLU A 138 5.37 18.07 4.66
N ALA A 139 4.77 19.10 4.07
CA ALA A 139 3.94 20.06 4.80
C ALA A 139 2.72 19.38 5.44
N SER A 140 1.98 18.57 4.66
CA SER A 140 0.86 17.79 5.18
C SER A 140 1.32 16.75 6.22
N ALA A 141 2.45 16.08 6.00
CA ALA A 141 2.98 15.11 6.96
C ALA A 141 3.34 15.78 8.30
N SER A 142 3.93 16.98 8.26
CA SER A 142 4.28 17.76 9.44
C SER A 142 3.05 18.27 10.19
N GLU A 143 2.01 18.70 9.48
CA GLU A 143 0.74 19.13 10.08
C GLU A 143 0.08 17.98 10.82
N ILE A 144 -0.05 16.81 10.17
CA ILE A 144 -0.66 15.63 10.78
C ILE A 144 0.19 15.10 11.95
N SER A 145 1.52 15.16 11.85
CA SER A 145 2.41 14.84 12.99
C SER A 145 2.18 15.78 14.18
N GLY A 146 1.84 17.05 13.92
CA GLY A 146 1.39 17.98 14.95
C GLY A 146 0.12 17.51 15.66
N GLN A 147 -0.87 17.03 14.89
CA GLN A 147 -2.11 16.47 15.43
C GLN A 147 -1.85 15.23 16.30
N CYS A 148 -0.86 14.40 15.95
CA CYS A 148 -0.45 13.27 16.78
C CYS A 148 0.12 13.72 18.14
N ARG A 149 0.93 14.78 18.17
CA ARG A 149 1.42 15.36 19.43
C ARG A 149 0.31 16.00 20.26
N GLU A 150 -0.62 16.70 19.62
CA GLU A 150 -1.77 17.30 20.28
C GLU A 150 -2.68 16.24 20.91
N ALA A 151 -2.92 15.15 20.18
CA ALA A 151 -3.69 14.00 20.67
C ALA A 151 -3.07 13.38 21.92
N MET A 152 -1.73 13.31 22.02
CA MET A 152 -1.04 12.80 23.21
C MET A 152 -1.32 13.63 24.48
N ALA A 153 -1.67 14.91 24.34
CA ALA A 153 -1.99 15.82 25.45
C ALA A 153 -3.50 15.96 25.70
N ASN A 154 -4.34 15.25 24.96
CA ASN A 154 -5.78 15.38 25.02
C ASN A 154 -6.39 14.21 25.80
N ASP A 155 -7.21 14.53 26.81
CA ASP A 155 -7.85 13.55 27.70
C ASP A 155 -8.81 12.58 26.98
N PHE A 156 -9.25 12.92 25.76
CA PHE A 156 -10.05 12.01 24.93
C PHE A 156 -9.24 10.79 24.44
N PHE A 157 -7.92 10.92 24.30
CA PHE A 157 -7.04 9.80 23.95
C PHE A 157 -6.59 9.09 25.21
N GLU A 158 -7.50 8.29 25.77
CA GLU A 158 -7.21 7.46 26.94
C GLU A 158 -6.14 6.40 26.59
N PRO A 159 -5.04 6.32 27.35
CA PRO A 159 -3.98 5.34 27.13
C PRO A 159 -4.48 3.92 27.37
N CYS A 160 -3.82 2.95 26.73
CA CYS A 160 -4.05 1.55 26.99
C CYS A 160 -3.42 1.15 28.33
N ASP A 161 -4.27 0.76 29.30
CA ASP A 161 -3.89 0.29 30.64
C ASP A 161 -2.80 -0.81 30.63
#